data_AF-A0A662ZM22-F1
#
_entry.id   AF-A0A662ZM22-F1
#
_cell.length_a   1.000
_cell.length_b   1.000
_cell.length_c   1.000
_cell.angle_alpha   90.00
_cell.angle_beta   90.00
_cell.angle_gamma   90.00
#
_symmetry.space_group_name_H-M   'P 1'
#
loop_
_entity.id
_entity.type
_entity.pdbx_description
1 polymer ?
#
loop_
_entity_poly.entity_id
_entity_poly.type
_entity_poly.pdbx_seq_one_letter_code
_entity_poly.pdbx_strand_id
1 'polypeptide(L)'
;MQNSFRLKSDGMFSRSEEENQEEPLRIVFLSVEGNKTERQYFDLIQKNRSDLNIKKGVHIHPLKRAKDDNHSAPEQVLELLEEYVKLRDPQKLPKSLMDAVHQKYPYEFVKQYLNKELERTKDVEEFEFLLEEADIDINYNLFLRDYKGNDDIFGIVLDRDYKNHSVEQMKRIVDECRNKNYKCFISTPLFEFWLLLHLVDVKSEYSKNMREIMLNEKVSDKHTYTSKLVSEIAGHAKGISEDVFKKYYLNKVDYAINQANSDFATSLDDLIGNDTSDDSKCGKIGTNMPELFKLLREV
;
A
#
# COMPACT_ATOMS: atom_id res chain seq x y z
N MET A 1 22.14 -3.98 4.48
CA MET A 1 21.67 -2.70 5.05
C MET A 1 20.16 -2.79 5.04
N GLN A 2 19.54 -2.80 6.22
CA GLN A 2 18.08 -2.75 6.32
C GLN A 2 17.72 -1.28 6.17
N ASN A 3 16.95 -0.91 5.14
CA ASN A 3 16.62 0.49 4.88
C ASN A 3 15.63 0.93 5.96
N SER A 4 16.12 1.65 6.97
CA SER A 4 15.32 2.19 8.07
C SER A 4 14.88 3.61 7.72
N PHE A 5 13.66 4.00 8.14
CA PHE A 5 13.09 5.34 7.99
C PHE A 5 12.66 5.75 6.56
N ARG A 6 12.10 4.80 5.80
CA ARG A 6 11.48 5.07 4.51
C ARG A 6 10.10 5.73 4.62
N LEU A 7 9.43 5.60 5.78
CA LEU A 7 8.09 6.15 6.02
C LEU A 7 8.11 7.67 6.10
N LYS A 8 7.43 8.34 5.15
CA LYS A 8 7.45 9.80 5.01
C LYS A 8 6.15 10.34 4.47
N SER A 9 5.72 11.48 4.99
CA SER A 9 4.59 12.24 4.48
C SER A 9 5.03 13.24 3.40
N ASP A 10 4.23 13.40 2.35
CA ASP A 10 4.48 14.44 1.34
C ASP A 10 3.88 15.78 1.81
N GLY A 11 4.73 16.70 2.25
CA GLY A 11 4.33 18.04 2.68
C GLY A 11 3.83 18.10 4.13
N MET A 12 3.19 19.20 4.51
CA MET A 12 2.61 19.36 5.84
C MET A 12 1.48 18.32 5.97
N PHE A 13 1.67 17.30 6.82
CA PHE A 13 0.60 16.37 7.17
C PHE A 13 -0.51 17.15 7.86
N SER A 14 -1.44 17.70 7.08
CA SER A 14 -2.73 18.11 7.61
C SER A 14 -3.54 16.84 7.79
N ARG A 15 -3.89 16.52 9.04
CA ARG A 15 -5.18 15.85 9.28
C ARG A 15 -6.17 16.66 8.43
N SER A 16 -6.82 16.03 7.45
CA SER A 16 -7.92 16.70 6.77
C SER A 16 -8.85 17.24 7.86
N GLU A 17 -9.02 18.56 7.90
CA GLU A 17 -9.80 19.27 8.92
C GLU A 17 -11.30 18.89 8.88
N GLU A 18 -11.68 18.06 7.91
CA GLU A 18 -12.99 17.45 7.77
C GLU A 18 -13.05 16.10 8.50
N GLU A 19 -13.37 16.18 9.79
CA GLU A 19 -14.37 15.37 10.49
C GLU A 19 -13.96 15.24 11.96
N ASN A 20 -14.87 15.60 12.86
CA ASN A 20 -14.88 15.16 14.25
C ASN A 20 -14.95 13.62 14.31
N GLN A 21 -13.84 12.93 14.04
CA GLN A 21 -13.82 11.48 13.87
C GLN A 21 -13.73 10.79 15.23
N GLU A 22 -14.75 9.98 15.52
CA GLU A 22 -14.67 8.90 16.51
C GLU A 22 -13.35 8.16 16.37
N GLU A 23 -12.77 7.76 17.50
CA GLU A 23 -11.55 6.95 17.49
C GLU A 23 -11.75 5.72 16.59
N PRO A 24 -10.77 5.40 15.71
CA PRO A 24 -10.91 4.28 14.80
C PRO A 24 -11.03 2.99 15.61
N LEU A 25 -12.04 2.18 15.31
CA LEU A 25 -12.17 0.85 15.87
C LEU A 25 -11.15 -0.10 15.24
N ARG A 26 -10.91 0.06 13.94
CA ARG A 26 -9.96 -0.74 13.16
C ARG A 26 -9.30 0.11 12.10
N ILE A 27 -7.99 -0.06 11.91
CA ILE A 27 -7.26 0.51 10.79
C ILE A 27 -6.62 -0.61 9.97
N VAL A 28 -6.82 -0.58 8.66
CA VAL A 28 -6.10 -1.43 7.69
C VAL A 28 -4.93 -0.64 7.11
N PHE A 29 -3.72 -0.95 7.56
CA PHE A 29 -2.49 -0.37 7.06
C PHE A 29 -1.99 -1.15 5.85
N LEU A 30 -1.76 -0.45 4.74
CA LEU A 30 -1.33 -1.06 3.48
C LEU A 30 0.02 -0.51 3.04
N SER A 31 1.02 -1.38 2.89
CA SER A 31 2.21 -1.06 2.09
C SER A 31 1.93 -1.42 0.63
N VAL A 32 2.04 -0.45 -0.27
CA VAL A 32 1.67 -0.64 -1.69
C VAL A 32 2.90 -0.52 -2.60
N GLU A 33 2.91 -1.29 -3.69
CA GLU A 33 4.00 -1.31 -4.67
C GLU A 33 4.24 0.05 -5.34
N GLY A 34 3.21 0.71 -5.90
CA GLY A 34 3.36 2.05 -6.48
C GLY A 34 3.03 3.21 -5.52
N ASN A 35 3.92 4.21 -5.50
CA ASN A 35 3.78 5.39 -4.63
C ASN A 35 2.79 6.46 -5.15
N LYS A 36 2.02 6.15 -6.21
CA LYS A 36 1.09 7.12 -6.82
C LYS A 36 -0.29 6.52 -7.09
N THR A 37 -0.44 5.63 -8.06
CA THR A 37 -1.75 5.12 -8.50
C THR A 37 -2.47 4.39 -7.36
N GLU A 38 -1.82 3.39 -6.75
CA GLU A 38 -2.35 2.54 -5.69
C GLU A 38 -2.63 3.38 -4.44
N ARG A 39 -1.66 4.21 -4.04
CA ARG A 39 -1.81 5.12 -2.92
C ARG A 39 -3.01 6.05 -3.09
N GLN A 40 -3.14 6.73 -4.24
CA GLN A 40 -4.27 7.61 -4.52
C GLN A 40 -5.59 6.84 -4.57
N TYR A 41 -5.60 5.63 -5.14
CA TYR A 41 -6.78 4.77 -5.13
C TYR A 41 -7.25 4.51 -3.69
N PHE A 42 -6.36 4.03 -2.81
CA PHE A 42 -6.73 3.71 -1.42
C PHE A 42 -7.02 4.95 -0.56
N ASP A 43 -6.32 6.07 -0.79
CA ASP A 43 -6.63 7.36 -0.16
C ASP A 43 -8.07 7.80 -0.53
N LEU A 44 -8.49 7.58 -1.78
CA LEU A 44 -9.84 7.90 -2.24
C LEU A 44 -10.90 6.90 -1.75
N ILE A 45 -10.56 5.62 -1.58
CA ILE A 45 -11.42 4.65 -0.88
C ILE A 45 -11.64 5.11 0.57
N GLN A 46 -10.56 5.49 1.29
CA GLN A 46 -10.65 6.02 2.65
C GLN A 46 -11.53 7.28 2.71
N LYS A 47 -11.37 8.20 1.76
CA LYS A 47 -12.17 9.44 1.71
C LYS A 47 -13.67 9.17 1.47
N ASN A 48 -14.02 8.15 0.67
CA ASN A 48 -15.40 7.86 0.27
C ASN A 48 -15.95 6.58 0.93
N ARG A 49 -15.40 6.18 2.07
CA ARG A 49 -15.72 4.94 2.81
C ARG A 49 -17.22 4.74 3.10
N SER A 50 -17.93 5.80 3.47
CA SER A 50 -19.37 5.77 3.77
C SER A 50 -20.19 5.33 2.56
N ASP A 51 -19.82 5.80 1.36
CA ASP A 51 -20.48 5.44 0.10
C ASP A 51 -20.17 4.00 -0.34
N LEU A 52 -19.13 3.40 0.24
CA LEU A 52 -18.65 2.05 -0.07
C LEU A 52 -19.11 0.99 0.93
N ASN A 53 -20.07 1.34 1.79
CA ASN A 53 -20.58 0.49 2.88
C ASN A 53 -19.48 0.10 3.89
N ILE A 54 -18.45 0.93 4.04
CA ILE A 54 -17.40 0.75 5.06
C ILE A 54 -17.82 1.56 6.29
N LYS A 55 -17.87 0.91 7.45
CA LYS A 55 -18.25 1.55 8.70
C LYS A 55 -17.31 2.72 9.02
N LYS A 56 -17.85 3.80 9.60
CA LYS A 56 -17.10 4.99 10.01
C LYS A 56 -15.98 4.70 11.02
N GLY A 57 -16.05 3.61 11.78
CA GLY A 57 -14.97 3.19 12.68
C GLY A 57 -13.84 2.40 11.98
N VAL A 58 -14.01 2.04 10.70
CA VAL A 58 -13.01 1.29 9.91
C VAL A 58 -12.29 2.25 8.97
N HIS A 59 -10.97 2.28 9.09
CA HIS A 59 -10.09 3.17 8.36
C HIS A 59 -9.14 2.36 7.48
N ILE A 60 -8.71 2.94 6.37
CA ILE A 60 -7.63 2.46 5.50
C ILE A 60 -6.54 3.51 5.52
N HIS A 61 -5.30 3.06 5.67
CA HIS A 61 -4.14 3.94 5.64
C HIS A 61 -3.05 3.34 4.75
N PRO A 62 -2.95 3.76 3.47
CA PRO A 62 -1.80 3.40 2.65
C PRO A 62 -0.55 4.10 3.22
N LEU A 63 0.48 3.32 3.52
CA LEU A 63 1.76 3.81 4.03
C LEU A 63 2.42 4.69 2.97
N LYS A 64 2.91 5.84 3.44
CA LYS A 64 3.55 6.86 2.61
C LYS A 64 5.07 6.72 2.69
N ARG A 65 5.73 6.96 1.57
CA ARG A 65 7.19 7.07 1.44
C ARG A 65 7.52 8.23 0.51
N ALA A 66 8.76 8.74 0.56
CA ALA A 66 9.16 9.91 -0.23
C ALA A 66 8.96 9.69 -1.74
N LYS A 67 8.72 10.78 -2.47
CA LYS A 67 8.41 10.73 -3.92
C LYS A 67 9.54 10.15 -4.76
N ASP A 68 10.77 10.32 -4.30
CA ASP A 68 12.00 9.81 -4.90
C ASP A 68 12.41 8.43 -4.37
N ASP A 69 11.67 7.87 -3.40
CA ASP A 69 11.83 6.47 -2.98
C ASP A 69 11.26 5.51 -4.04
N ASN A 70 12.15 5.03 -4.90
CA ASN A 70 11.86 4.08 -5.95
C ASN A 70 11.92 2.60 -5.49
N HIS A 71 12.16 2.33 -4.20
CA HIS A 71 12.21 0.96 -3.67
C HIS A 71 10.79 0.35 -3.61
N SER A 72 10.39 -0.25 -4.71
CA SER A 72 9.05 -0.79 -4.97
C SER A 72 9.04 -2.29 -5.22
N ALA A 73 10.19 -2.97 -5.25
CA ALA A 73 10.21 -4.42 -5.40
C ALA A 73 9.43 -5.10 -4.26
N PRO A 74 8.85 -6.29 -4.47
CA PRO A 74 8.00 -6.95 -3.48
C PRO A 74 8.58 -7.06 -2.06
N GLU A 75 9.87 -7.37 -1.91
CA GLU A 75 10.54 -7.39 -0.60
C GLU A 75 10.62 -6.01 0.06
N GLN A 76 10.78 -4.96 -0.73
CA GLN A 76 10.87 -3.58 -0.24
C GLN A 76 9.49 -3.08 0.19
N VAL A 77 8.41 -3.55 -0.45
CA VAL A 77 7.03 -3.29 0.00
C VAL A 77 6.80 -3.95 1.36
N LEU A 78 7.23 -5.20 1.53
CA LEU A 78 7.17 -5.90 2.82
C LEU A 78 8.05 -5.21 3.87
N GLU A 79 9.28 -4.84 3.54
CA GLU A 79 10.20 -4.14 4.45
C GLU A 79 9.60 -2.83 4.97
N LEU A 80 8.92 -2.06 4.12
CA LEU A 80 8.24 -0.82 4.54
C LEU A 80 7.11 -1.08 5.54
N LEU A 81 6.34 -2.17 5.36
CA LEU A 81 5.32 -2.58 6.32
C LEU A 81 5.96 -2.97 7.66
N GLU A 82 7.07 -3.70 7.62
CA GLU A 82 7.79 -4.13 8.81
C GLU A 82 8.45 -2.99 9.56
N GLU A 83 8.97 -1.99 8.84
CA GLU A 83 9.41 -0.74 9.41
C GLU A 83 8.27 -0.12 10.23
N TYR A 84 7.08 0.02 9.65
CA TYR A 84 5.92 0.55 10.35
C TYR A 84 5.55 -0.27 11.59
N VAL A 85 5.48 -1.59 11.48
CA VAL A 85 5.18 -2.48 12.62
C VAL A 85 6.22 -2.30 13.74
N LYS A 86 7.50 -2.11 13.41
CA LYS A 86 8.55 -1.80 14.40
C LYS A 86 8.35 -0.44 15.05
N LEU A 87 7.91 0.59 14.31
CA LEU A 87 7.65 1.93 14.88
C LEU A 87 6.53 1.93 15.92
N ARG A 88 5.55 1.02 15.80
CA ARG A 88 4.45 0.90 16.77
C ARG A 88 4.86 0.32 18.12
N ASP A 89 6.03 -0.31 18.18
CA ASP A 89 6.63 -0.85 19.39
C ASP A 89 7.34 0.29 20.16
N PRO A 90 6.81 0.72 21.32
CA PRO A 90 7.32 1.87 22.06
C PRO A 90 8.79 1.70 22.49
N GLN A 91 9.31 0.47 22.57
CA GLN A 91 10.69 0.22 22.96
C GLN A 91 11.66 0.31 21.78
N LYS A 92 11.18 0.03 20.56
CA LYS A 92 12.03 -0.01 19.36
C LYS A 92 12.24 1.37 18.74
N LEU A 93 11.20 2.22 18.69
CA LEU A 93 11.31 3.54 18.07
C LEU A 93 12.44 4.41 18.65
N PRO A 94 12.59 4.58 19.98
CA PRO A 94 13.67 5.39 20.53
C PRO A 94 15.05 4.84 20.13
N LYS A 95 15.21 3.51 20.16
CA LYS A 95 16.47 2.86 19.76
C LYS A 95 16.78 3.09 18.29
N SER A 96 15.79 2.92 17.40
CA SER A 96 15.96 3.16 15.97
C SER A 96 16.36 4.61 15.68
N LEU A 97 15.77 5.59 16.36
CA LEU A 97 16.14 6.99 16.19
C LEU A 97 17.56 7.26 16.69
N MET A 98 17.94 6.73 17.86
CA MET A 98 19.31 6.84 18.36
C MET A 98 20.33 6.29 17.37
N ASP A 99 20.09 5.09 16.83
CA ASP A 99 21.00 4.45 15.88
C ASP A 99 21.13 5.30 14.60
N ALA A 100 20.06 5.93 14.14
CA ALA A 100 20.08 6.80 12.96
C ALA A 100 20.81 8.14 13.18
N VAL A 101 20.80 8.68 14.41
CA VAL A 101 21.56 9.89 14.77
C VAL A 101 22.90 9.59 15.46
N HIS A 102 23.50 8.44 15.12
CA HIS A 102 24.82 8.00 15.62
C HIS A 102 24.97 8.02 17.15
N GLN A 103 23.88 7.74 17.88
CA GLN A 103 23.84 7.64 19.34
C GLN A 103 24.28 8.92 20.07
N LYS A 104 24.19 10.09 19.42
CA LYS A 104 24.57 11.38 20.02
C LYS A 104 23.76 11.72 21.28
N TYR A 105 22.49 11.31 21.32
CA TYR A 105 21.60 11.54 22.45
C TYR A 105 21.29 10.23 23.19
N PRO A 106 21.20 10.25 24.54
CA PRO A 106 20.89 9.06 25.32
C PRO A 106 19.43 8.62 25.12
N TYR A 107 19.16 7.35 25.39
CA TYR A 107 17.82 6.75 25.26
C TYR A 107 16.73 7.53 25.99
N GLU A 108 16.99 7.97 27.22
CA GLU A 108 16.01 8.73 28.00
C GLU A 108 15.71 10.12 27.39
N PHE A 109 16.69 10.78 26.77
CA PHE A 109 16.44 12.04 26.05
C PHE A 109 15.48 11.80 24.87
N VAL A 110 15.77 10.79 24.04
CA VAL A 110 14.93 10.48 22.86
C VAL A 110 13.52 10.06 23.30
N LYS A 111 13.41 9.29 24.38
CA LYS A 111 12.12 8.90 24.95
C LYS A 111 11.31 10.09 25.46
N GLN A 112 11.95 11.00 26.21
CA GLN A 112 11.30 12.24 26.69
C GLN A 112 10.87 13.14 25.51
N TYR A 113 11.70 13.25 24.48
CA TYR A 113 11.35 13.96 23.24
C TYR A 113 10.09 13.36 22.60
N LEU A 114 10.07 12.03 22.40
CA LEU A 114 8.97 11.30 21.79
C LEU A 114 7.65 11.37 22.57
N ASN A 115 7.74 11.56 23.89
CA ASN A 115 6.59 11.73 24.78
C ASN A 115 6.15 13.19 24.94
N LYS A 116 6.84 14.14 24.30
CA LYS A 116 6.60 15.59 24.45
C LYS A 116 6.81 16.08 25.89
N GLU A 117 7.76 15.47 26.60
CA GLU A 117 8.13 15.81 27.97
C GLU A 117 9.28 16.84 28.04
N LEU A 118 9.92 17.14 26.92
CA LEU A 118 11.00 18.13 26.83
C LEU A 118 10.48 19.53 26.50
N GLU A 119 11.06 20.54 27.15
CA GLU A 119 10.91 21.94 26.73
C GLU A 119 11.71 22.22 25.45
N ARG A 120 11.37 23.30 24.73
CA ARG A 120 12.13 23.73 23.56
C ARG A 120 13.50 24.26 23.99
N THR A 121 14.55 23.49 23.72
CA THR A 121 15.94 23.82 24.01
C THR A 121 16.82 23.70 22.77
N LYS A 122 18.07 24.19 22.85
CA LYS A 122 19.08 24.00 21.79
C LYS A 122 19.33 22.52 21.48
N ASP A 123 19.31 21.66 22.50
CA ASP A 123 19.50 20.22 22.32
C ASP A 123 18.35 19.59 21.53
N VAL A 124 17.11 20.06 21.76
CA VAL A 124 15.93 19.62 21.00
C VAL A 124 16.01 20.11 19.55
N GLU A 125 16.38 21.37 19.34
CA GLU A 125 16.58 21.95 18.00
C GLU A 125 17.66 21.20 17.20
N GLU A 126 18.78 20.89 17.85
CA GLU A 126 19.87 20.14 17.23
C GLU A 126 19.49 18.68 16.96
N PHE A 127 18.72 18.05 17.85
CA PHE A 127 18.20 16.70 17.61
C PHE A 127 17.26 16.66 16.41
N GLU A 128 16.32 17.60 16.31
CA GLU A 128 15.43 17.73 15.14
C GLU A 128 16.21 17.96 13.84
N PHE A 129 17.23 18.82 13.87
CA PHE A 129 18.10 19.04 12.71
C PHE A 129 18.81 17.75 12.27
N LEU A 130 19.29 16.94 13.21
CA LEU A 130 19.93 15.66 12.90
C LEU A 130 18.95 14.63 12.33
N LEU A 131 17.69 14.64 12.79
CA LEU A 131 16.63 13.83 12.20
C LEU A 131 16.34 14.26 10.76
N GLU A 132 16.32 15.57 10.48
CA GLU A 132 16.20 16.10 9.13
C GLU A 132 17.40 15.73 8.24
N GLU A 133 18.64 15.82 8.75
CA GLU A 133 19.85 15.40 8.01
C GLU A 133 19.85 13.89 7.72
N ALA A 134 19.30 13.08 8.63
CA ALA A 134 19.08 11.65 8.42
C ALA A 134 17.85 11.35 7.56
N ASP A 135 17.16 12.38 7.06
CA ASP A 135 15.97 12.29 6.23
C ASP A 135 14.87 11.47 6.92
N ILE A 136 14.60 11.77 8.20
CA ILE A 136 13.61 11.11 9.05
C ILE A 136 12.40 12.03 9.25
N ASP A 137 11.22 11.60 8.76
CA ASP A 137 9.96 12.29 9.05
C ASP A 137 9.42 11.89 10.42
N ILE A 138 9.93 12.55 11.47
CA ILE A 138 9.56 12.26 12.85
C ILE A 138 8.08 12.52 13.15
N ASN A 139 7.48 13.52 12.48
CA ASN A 139 6.06 13.83 12.66
C ASN A 139 5.18 12.71 12.14
N TYR A 140 5.50 12.16 10.97
CA TYR A 140 4.79 11.02 10.41
C TYR A 140 5.02 9.75 11.24
N ASN A 141 6.23 9.52 11.75
CA ASN A 141 6.51 8.40 12.65
C ASN A 141 5.70 8.48 13.95
N LEU A 142 5.60 9.67 14.56
CA LEU A 142 4.77 9.89 15.74
C LEU A 142 3.28 9.70 15.45
N PHE A 143 2.80 10.21 14.31
CA PHE A 143 1.44 9.95 13.85
C PHE A 143 1.16 8.46 13.73
N LEU A 144 2.03 7.72 13.03
CA LEU A 144 1.90 6.28 12.83
C LEU A 144 1.98 5.48 14.14
N ARG A 145 2.80 5.94 15.10
CA ARG A 145 2.87 5.36 16.44
C ARG A 145 1.55 5.53 17.18
N ASP A 146 0.94 6.70 17.12
CA ASP A 146 -0.23 7.05 17.94
C ASP A 146 -1.57 6.69 17.26
N TYR A 147 -1.58 6.57 15.93
CA TYR A 147 -2.75 6.19 15.15
C TYR A 147 -2.95 4.66 15.20
N LYS A 148 -3.80 4.23 16.13
CA LYS A 148 -4.10 2.81 16.41
C LYS A 148 -5.60 2.60 16.54
N GLY A 149 -6.10 1.50 15.99
CA GLY A 149 -7.39 0.93 16.34
C GLY A 149 -7.23 -0.23 17.34
N ASN A 150 -8.34 -0.90 17.65
CA ASN A 150 -8.40 -2.02 18.59
C ASN A 150 -7.88 -3.33 17.98
N ASP A 151 -8.12 -3.54 16.68
CA ASP A 151 -7.82 -4.79 15.97
C ASP A 151 -7.24 -4.53 14.57
N ASP A 152 -6.24 -3.65 14.51
CA ASP A 152 -5.61 -3.23 13.27
C ASP A 152 -5.08 -4.39 12.41
N ILE A 153 -5.21 -4.21 11.10
CA ILE A 153 -4.78 -5.15 10.08
C ILE A 153 -3.60 -4.57 9.32
N PHE A 154 -2.59 -5.39 9.09
CA PHE A 154 -1.39 -5.03 8.34
C PHE A 154 -1.37 -5.83 7.05
N GLY A 155 -1.18 -5.17 5.90
CA GLY A 155 -1.11 -5.86 4.63
C GLY A 155 -0.20 -5.21 3.60
N ILE A 156 0.17 -6.00 2.60
CA ILE A 156 0.89 -5.54 1.42
C ILE A 156 0.03 -5.69 0.17
N VAL A 157 0.22 -4.78 -0.79
CA VAL A 157 -0.38 -4.82 -2.12
C VAL A 157 0.75 -4.88 -3.15
N LEU A 158 0.75 -5.93 -3.95
CA LEU A 158 1.81 -6.25 -4.90
C LEU A 158 1.27 -6.46 -6.31
N ASP A 159 2.13 -6.16 -7.28
CA ASP A 159 1.98 -6.58 -8.66
C ASP A 159 2.65 -7.95 -8.87
N ARG A 160 2.07 -8.75 -9.77
CA ARG A 160 2.69 -10.00 -10.23
C ARG A 160 3.14 -9.83 -11.68
N ASP A 161 4.19 -9.04 -11.87
CA ASP A 161 4.91 -9.03 -13.14
C ASP A 161 5.83 -10.25 -13.24
N TYR A 162 5.42 -11.24 -14.04
CA TYR A 162 6.17 -12.49 -14.21
C TYR A 162 7.56 -12.32 -14.84
N LYS A 163 7.83 -11.18 -15.47
CA LYS A 163 9.16 -10.88 -16.03
C LYS A 163 10.14 -10.43 -14.97
N ASN A 164 9.65 -9.78 -13.92
CA ASN A 164 10.47 -9.17 -12.88
C ASN A 164 10.43 -9.94 -11.56
N HIS A 165 9.34 -10.66 -11.27
CA HIS A 165 9.18 -11.42 -10.03
C HIS A 165 9.23 -12.92 -10.31
N SER A 166 10.06 -13.66 -9.57
CA SER A 166 10.08 -15.13 -9.66
C SER A 166 8.96 -15.75 -8.81
N VAL A 167 8.53 -16.96 -9.16
CA VAL A 167 7.55 -17.73 -8.37
C VAL A 167 8.06 -17.93 -6.94
N GLU A 168 9.33 -18.35 -6.80
CA GLU A 168 9.97 -18.59 -5.50
C GLU A 168 9.98 -17.32 -4.62
N GLN A 169 10.33 -16.17 -5.22
CA GLN A 169 10.32 -14.88 -4.54
C GLN A 169 8.94 -14.53 -3.99
N MET A 170 7.91 -14.60 -4.84
CA MET A 170 6.55 -14.26 -4.43
C MET A 170 6.01 -15.24 -3.37
N LYS A 171 6.32 -16.54 -3.48
CA LYS A 171 5.95 -17.54 -2.47
C LYS A 171 6.62 -17.27 -1.13
N ARG A 172 7.92 -16.95 -1.12
CA ARG A 172 8.64 -16.57 0.10
C ARG A 172 7.96 -15.39 0.80
N ILE A 173 7.60 -14.35 0.04
CA ILE A 173 6.92 -13.16 0.58
C ILE A 173 5.56 -13.52 1.18
N VAL A 174 4.75 -14.32 0.46
CA VAL A 174 3.46 -14.80 0.97
C VAL A 174 3.62 -15.61 2.25
N ASP A 175 4.62 -16.49 2.32
CA ASP A 175 4.88 -17.30 3.51
C ASP A 175 5.35 -16.44 4.68
N GLU A 176 6.18 -15.42 4.44
CA GLU A 176 6.54 -14.42 5.45
C GLU A 176 5.32 -13.65 5.96
N CYS A 177 4.43 -13.21 5.07
CA CYS A 177 3.17 -12.58 5.45
C CYS A 177 2.33 -13.50 6.32
N ARG A 178 2.13 -14.77 5.91
CA ARG A 178 1.37 -15.77 6.68
C ARG A 178 1.98 -15.98 8.07
N ASN A 179 3.30 -16.14 8.17
CA ASN A 179 4.01 -16.35 9.43
C ASN A 179 3.90 -15.17 10.40
N LYS A 180 3.79 -13.94 9.88
CA LYS A 180 3.68 -12.70 10.66
C LYS A 180 2.23 -12.20 10.79
N ASN A 181 1.25 -12.98 10.29
CA ASN A 181 -0.17 -12.62 10.23
C ASN A 181 -0.45 -11.30 9.46
N TYR A 182 0.36 -11.02 8.45
CA TYR A 182 0.10 -9.94 7.49
C TYR A 182 -0.79 -10.45 6.36
N LYS A 183 -1.63 -9.57 5.82
CA LYS A 183 -2.41 -9.84 4.60
C LYS A 183 -1.56 -9.58 3.36
N CYS A 184 -1.75 -10.37 2.32
CA CYS A 184 -1.06 -10.19 1.04
C CYS A 184 -2.11 -10.10 -0.06
N PHE A 185 -2.13 -8.97 -0.77
CA PHE A 185 -3.01 -8.74 -1.89
C PHE A 185 -2.19 -8.63 -3.17
N ILE A 186 -2.52 -9.43 -4.18
CA ILE A 186 -1.80 -9.51 -5.45
C ILE A 186 -2.76 -9.20 -6.58
N SER A 187 -2.31 -8.40 -7.54
CA SER A 187 -2.97 -8.29 -8.84
C SER A 187 -2.05 -8.85 -9.93
N THR A 188 -2.53 -9.84 -10.66
CA THR A 188 -1.80 -10.50 -11.75
C THR A 188 -2.42 -10.07 -13.09
N PRO A 189 -1.68 -9.38 -13.97
CA PRO A 189 -0.23 -9.13 -13.88
C PRO A 189 0.19 -7.87 -13.10
N LEU A 190 -0.72 -6.92 -12.89
CA LEU A 190 -0.43 -5.65 -12.19
C LEU A 190 -1.71 -4.97 -11.70
N PHE A 191 -1.58 -3.93 -10.88
CA PHE A 191 -2.69 -3.21 -10.27
C PHE A 191 -3.67 -2.59 -11.27
N GLU A 192 -3.21 -2.14 -12.44
CA GLU A 192 -4.10 -1.64 -13.49
C GLU A 192 -5.12 -2.69 -13.96
N PHE A 193 -4.86 -3.99 -13.78
CA PHE A 193 -5.87 -5.02 -14.00
C PHE A 193 -7.06 -4.86 -13.03
N TRP A 194 -6.80 -4.63 -11.75
CA TRP A 194 -7.85 -4.32 -10.76
C TRP A 194 -8.63 -3.05 -11.12
N LEU A 195 -7.94 -2.01 -11.61
CA LEU A 195 -8.61 -0.81 -12.11
C LEU A 195 -9.49 -1.09 -13.33
N LEU A 196 -9.02 -1.92 -14.27
CA LEU A 196 -9.77 -2.29 -15.47
C LEU A 196 -11.11 -2.99 -15.14
N LEU A 197 -11.13 -3.81 -14.08
CA LEU A 197 -12.35 -4.49 -13.62
C LEU A 197 -13.46 -3.52 -13.16
N HIS A 198 -13.16 -2.25 -12.87
CA HIS A 198 -14.20 -1.26 -12.58
C HIS A 198 -14.86 -0.71 -13.85
N LEU A 199 -14.09 -0.70 -14.94
CA LEU A 199 -14.39 0.11 -16.12
C LEU A 199 -15.23 -0.65 -17.14
N VAL A 200 -15.06 -1.97 -17.20
CA VAL A 200 -15.58 -2.79 -18.30
C VAL A 200 -15.76 -4.25 -17.87
N ASP A 201 -16.63 -4.99 -18.57
CA ASP A 201 -16.69 -6.46 -18.46
C ASP A 201 -15.47 -7.04 -19.17
N VAL A 202 -14.44 -7.35 -18.40
CA VAL A 202 -13.14 -7.74 -18.98
C VAL A 202 -13.24 -9.10 -19.68
N LYS A 203 -14.02 -10.04 -19.12
CA LYS A 203 -14.19 -11.38 -19.69
C LYS A 203 -14.86 -11.33 -21.05
N SER A 204 -15.92 -10.54 -21.18
CA SER A 204 -16.64 -10.37 -22.45
C SER A 204 -15.80 -9.61 -23.47
N GLU A 205 -15.36 -8.39 -23.12
CA GLU A 205 -14.75 -7.47 -24.07
C GLU A 205 -13.35 -7.90 -24.54
N TYR A 206 -12.56 -8.52 -23.66
CA TYR A 206 -11.18 -8.90 -23.95
C TYR A 206 -10.96 -10.42 -24.01
N SER A 207 -12.02 -11.21 -24.19
CA SER A 207 -11.94 -12.68 -24.32
C SER A 207 -10.85 -13.16 -25.29
N LYS A 208 -10.63 -12.44 -26.39
CA LYS A 208 -9.60 -12.74 -27.41
C LYS A 208 -8.22 -12.16 -27.09
N ASN A 209 -8.11 -11.25 -26.13
CA ASN A 209 -6.90 -10.51 -25.78
C ASN A 209 -6.40 -10.79 -24.35
N MET A 210 -6.91 -11.84 -23.70
CA MET A 210 -6.51 -12.22 -22.34
C MET A 210 -5.01 -12.48 -22.22
N ARG A 211 -4.39 -13.02 -23.27
CA ARG A 211 -2.95 -13.28 -23.29
C ARG A 211 -2.15 -11.98 -23.31
N GLU A 212 -2.60 -10.97 -24.04
CA GLU A 212 -1.97 -9.65 -24.10
C GLU A 212 -2.10 -8.90 -22.79
N ILE A 213 -3.25 -9.01 -22.11
CA ILE A 213 -3.41 -8.50 -20.75
C ILE A 213 -2.42 -9.19 -19.82
N MET A 214 -2.33 -10.53 -19.84
CA MET A 214 -1.41 -11.31 -19.00
C MET A 214 0.07 -10.96 -19.25
N LEU A 215 0.50 -10.91 -20.52
CA LEU A 215 1.89 -10.62 -20.88
C LEU A 215 2.26 -9.15 -20.61
N ASN A 216 1.26 -8.27 -20.65
CA ASN A 216 1.32 -6.85 -20.32
C ASN A 216 2.51 -6.10 -20.95
N GLU A 217 2.78 -6.36 -22.23
CA GLU A 217 3.94 -5.77 -22.92
C GLU A 217 3.91 -4.24 -22.93
N LYS A 218 5.10 -3.62 -22.93
CA LYS A 218 5.23 -2.18 -23.10
C LYS A 218 4.78 -1.79 -24.52
N VAL A 219 3.77 -0.91 -24.62
CA VAL A 219 3.21 -0.44 -25.90
C VAL A 219 3.58 1.00 -26.24
N SER A 220 4.10 1.75 -25.26
CA SER A 220 4.68 3.09 -25.44
C SER A 220 5.59 3.43 -24.26
N ASP A 221 6.28 4.56 -24.31
CA ASP A 221 7.07 5.05 -23.17
C ASP A 221 6.28 5.33 -21.90
N LYS A 222 4.96 5.50 -22.03
CA LYS A 222 4.07 5.83 -20.91
C LYS A 222 3.22 4.66 -20.43
N HIS A 223 3.03 3.63 -21.27
CA HIS A 223 2.03 2.59 -21.03
C HIS A 223 2.51 1.19 -21.40
N THR A 224 2.17 0.25 -20.54
CA THR A 224 1.97 -1.18 -20.84
C THR A 224 0.60 -1.44 -21.45
N TYR A 225 0.36 -2.63 -22.00
CA TYR A 225 -0.90 -2.97 -22.65
C TYR A 225 -2.11 -2.68 -21.76
N THR A 226 -2.14 -3.21 -20.53
CA THR A 226 -3.28 -3.07 -19.62
C THR A 226 -3.44 -1.63 -19.12
N SER A 227 -2.34 -0.95 -18.80
CA SER A 227 -2.41 0.47 -18.39
C SER A 227 -2.88 1.39 -19.52
N LYS A 228 -2.64 1.03 -20.78
CA LYS A 228 -3.20 1.75 -21.93
C LYS A 228 -4.72 1.59 -22.00
N LEU A 229 -5.26 0.38 -21.80
CA LEU A 229 -6.71 0.15 -21.78
C LEU A 229 -7.40 0.98 -20.69
N VAL A 230 -6.83 1.01 -19.48
CA VAL A 230 -7.31 1.86 -18.38
C VAL A 230 -7.29 3.34 -18.78
N SER A 231 -6.18 3.81 -19.36
CA SER A 231 -6.02 5.20 -19.79
C SER A 231 -7.03 5.61 -20.88
N GLU A 232 -7.31 4.73 -21.84
CA GLU A 232 -8.27 4.98 -22.92
C GLU A 232 -9.72 5.15 -22.41
N ILE A 233 -10.10 4.45 -21.34
CA ILE A 233 -11.46 4.51 -20.78
C ILE A 233 -11.60 5.59 -19.70
N ALA A 234 -10.66 5.64 -18.74
CA ALA A 234 -10.73 6.49 -17.56
C ALA A 234 -9.98 7.82 -17.70
N GLY A 235 -9.15 7.98 -18.74
CA GLY A 235 -8.48 9.24 -19.07
C GLY A 235 -7.31 9.61 -18.15
N HIS A 236 -6.72 8.65 -17.43
CA HIS A 236 -5.56 8.87 -16.57
C HIS A 236 -4.47 7.81 -16.77
N ALA A 237 -3.22 8.17 -16.44
CA ALA A 237 -2.07 7.30 -16.63
C ALA A 237 -1.50 6.79 -15.30
N LYS A 238 -0.86 7.66 -14.52
CA LYS A 238 -0.17 7.31 -13.26
C LYS A 238 -0.86 7.88 -12.01
N GLY A 239 -2.03 8.51 -12.14
CA GLY A 239 -2.64 9.16 -11.00
C GLY A 239 -4.13 9.39 -11.18
N ILE A 240 -4.85 9.19 -10.09
CA ILE A 240 -6.30 9.19 -10.05
C ILE A 240 -6.72 10.46 -9.30
N SER A 241 -7.33 11.42 -10.01
CA SER A 241 -7.96 12.56 -9.35
C SER A 241 -9.28 12.14 -8.69
N GLU A 242 -9.75 12.92 -7.74
CA GLU A 242 -11.02 12.65 -7.07
C GLU A 242 -12.21 12.63 -8.06
N ASP A 243 -12.24 13.53 -9.03
CA ASP A 243 -13.29 13.57 -10.06
C ASP A 243 -13.28 12.31 -10.92
N VAL A 244 -12.10 11.85 -11.34
CA VAL A 244 -11.93 10.60 -12.09
C VAL A 244 -12.40 9.43 -11.25
N PHE A 245 -12.04 9.40 -9.96
CA PHE A 245 -12.45 8.34 -9.05
C PHE A 245 -13.96 8.27 -8.83
N LYS A 246 -14.59 9.39 -8.53
CA LYS A 246 -16.05 9.47 -8.38
C LYS A 246 -16.77 9.05 -9.65
N LYS A 247 -16.24 9.44 -10.82
CA LYS A 247 -16.84 9.13 -12.12
C LYS A 247 -16.72 7.65 -12.49
N TYR A 248 -15.55 7.04 -12.29
CA TYR A 248 -15.23 5.73 -12.87
C TYR A 248 -15.10 4.58 -11.87
N TYR A 249 -14.71 4.86 -10.62
CA TYR A 249 -14.31 3.83 -9.66
C TYR A 249 -15.29 3.69 -8.49
N LEU A 250 -15.70 4.80 -7.86
CA LEU A 250 -16.47 4.80 -6.62
C LEU A 250 -17.70 3.89 -6.66
N ASN A 251 -18.59 4.10 -7.63
CA ASN A 251 -19.83 3.33 -7.77
C ASN A 251 -19.64 1.98 -8.49
N LYS A 252 -18.39 1.60 -8.78
CA LYS A 252 -18.02 0.39 -9.54
C LYS A 252 -17.16 -0.58 -8.73
N VAL A 253 -16.88 -0.29 -7.46
CA VAL A 253 -16.14 -1.19 -6.58
C VAL A 253 -16.82 -2.56 -6.49
N ASP A 254 -18.12 -2.63 -6.22
CA ASP A 254 -18.83 -3.92 -6.14
C ASP A 254 -18.90 -4.65 -7.49
N TYR A 255 -18.95 -3.89 -8.58
CA TYR A 255 -18.87 -4.45 -9.93
C TYR A 255 -17.51 -5.12 -10.19
N ALA A 256 -16.40 -4.47 -9.81
CA ALA A 256 -15.07 -5.05 -9.90
C ALA A 256 -14.87 -6.25 -8.97
N ILE A 257 -15.39 -6.19 -7.73
CA ILE A 257 -15.37 -7.29 -6.77
C ILE A 257 -16.07 -8.52 -7.35
N ASN A 258 -17.26 -8.34 -7.93
CA ASN A 258 -18.04 -9.43 -8.49
C ASN A 258 -17.29 -10.10 -9.65
N GLN A 259 -16.78 -9.32 -10.61
CA GLN A 259 -15.99 -9.85 -11.72
C GLN A 259 -14.75 -10.63 -11.24
N ALA A 260 -13.99 -10.07 -10.29
CA ALA A 260 -12.81 -10.74 -9.75
C ALA A 260 -13.15 -12.13 -9.18
N ASN A 261 -14.25 -12.22 -8.42
CA ASN A 261 -14.68 -13.47 -7.79
C ASN A 261 -15.31 -14.48 -8.75
N SER A 262 -16.04 -14.03 -9.79
CA SER A 262 -16.75 -14.91 -10.71
C SER A 262 -15.89 -15.43 -11.85
N ASP A 263 -14.97 -14.61 -12.35
CA ASP A 263 -14.39 -14.78 -13.67
C ASP A 263 -12.86 -14.92 -13.69
N PHE A 264 -12.20 -14.60 -12.58
CA PHE A 264 -10.75 -14.53 -12.50
C PHE A 264 -10.18 -15.27 -11.29
N ALA A 265 -8.86 -15.45 -11.27
CA ALA A 265 -8.18 -16.08 -10.16
C ALA A 265 -8.18 -15.18 -8.91
N THR A 266 -8.43 -15.77 -7.75
CA THR A 266 -8.42 -15.07 -6.45
C THR A 266 -7.53 -15.76 -5.42
N SER A 267 -7.05 -16.98 -5.68
CA SER A 267 -6.12 -17.66 -4.76
C SER A 267 -4.70 -17.18 -4.99
N LEU A 268 -3.92 -16.96 -3.92
CA LEU A 268 -2.52 -16.54 -4.02
C LEU A 268 -1.68 -17.52 -4.86
N ASP A 269 -1.94 -18.82 -4.76
CA ASP A 269 -1.20 -19.84 -5.51
C ASP A 269 -1.49 -19.76 -7.02
N ASP A 270 -2.74 -19.52 -7.40
CA ASP A 270 -3.10 -19.28 -8.80
C ASP A 270 -2.52 -17.98 -9.33
N LEU A 271 -2.61 -16.90 -8.54
CA LEU A 271 -2.10 -15.58 -8.91
C LEU A 271 -0.59 -15.61 -9.14
N ILE A 272 0.16 -16.32 -8.29
CA ILE A 272 1.62 -16.40 -8.38
C ILE A 272 2.08 -17.38 -9.46
N GLY A 273 1.41 -18.53 -9.58
CA GLY A 273 1.81 -19.60 -10.49
C GLY A 273 2.82 -20.59 -9.92
N ASN A 274 3.47 -21.33 -10.81
CA ASN A 274 4.46 -22.35 -10.45
C ASN A 274 5.52 -22.57 -11.55
N ASP A 275 6.61 -23.22 -11.20
CA ASP A 275 7.77 -23.41 -12.09
C ASP A 275 7.68 -24.65 -13.01
N THR A 276 6.48 -25.24 -13.18
CA THR A 276 6.33 -26.45 -14.00
C THR A 276 6.43 -26.20 -15.51
N SER A 277 6.12 -24.99 -15.96
CA SER A 277 6.25 -24.55 -17.37
C SER A 277 6.35 -23.02 -17.46
N ASP A 278 6.80 -22.49 -18.59
CA ASP A 278 6.88 -21.03 -18.79
C ASP A 278 5.51 -20.34 -18.73
N ASP A 279 4.45 -20.97 -19.25
CA ASP A 279 3.09 -20.44 -19.09
C ASP A 279 2.64 -20.47 -17.62
N SER A 280 3.00 -21.51 -16.85
CA SER A 280 2.61 -21.61 -15.44
C SER A 280 3.34 -20.60 -14.54
N LYS A 281 4.52 -20.12 -14.94
CA LYS A 281 5.26 -19.08 -14.22
C LYS A 281 4.54 -17.73 -14.24
N CYS A 282 3.70 -17.49 -15.26
CA CYS A 282 2.90 -16.28 -15.37
C CYS A 282 1.83 -16.17 -14.27
N GLY A 283 1.46 -17.28 -13.64
CA GLY A 283 0.26 -17.36 -12.82
C GLY A 283 -1.01 -17.29 -13.67
N LYS A 284 -2.14 -17.03 -13.02
CA LYS A 284 -3.44 -16.81 -13.65
C LYS A 284 -3.87 -15.37 -13.47
N ILE A 285 -4.48 -14.82 -14.51
CA ILE A 285 -5.00 -13.45 -14.53
C ILE A 285 -6.07 -13.30 -13.45
N GLY A 286 -5.96 -12.26 -12.62
CA GLY A 286 -6.82 -12.12 -11.47
C GLY A 286 -6.30 -11.20 -10.39
N THR A 287 -7.04 -11.18 -9.28
CA THR A 287 -6.68 -10.41 -8.09
C THR A 287 -7.50 -10.88 -6.88
N ASN A 288 -6.87 -10.91 -5.70
CA ASN A 288 -7.56 -11.19 -4.44
C ASN A 288 -7.97 -9.93 -3.67
N MET A 289 -7.98 -8.76 -4.33
CA MET A 289 -8.52 -7.51 -3.77
C MET A 289 -9.93 -7.62 -3.15
N PRO A 290 -10.86 -8.47 -3.63
CA PRO A 290 -12.12 -8.72 -2.93
C PRO A 290 -11.97 -9.05 -1.44
N GLU A 291 -10.89 -9.75 -1.04
CA GLU A 291 -10.62 -10.08 0.37
C GLU A 291 -10.37 -8.82 1.21
N LEU A 292 -9.69 -7.80 0.66
CA LEU A 292 -9.50 -6.52 1.34
C LEU A 292 -10.84 -5.85 1.61
N PHE A 293 -11.71 -5.75 0.60
CA PHE A 293 -13.03 -5.14 0.78
C PHE A 293 -13.93 -5.90 1.74
N LYS A 294 -13.77 -7.23 1.82
CA LYS A 294 -14.41 -8.04 2.85
C LYS A 294 -13.93 -7.60 4.24
N LEU A 295 -12.62 -7.54 4.48
CA LEU A 295 -12.05 -7.10 5.78
C LEU A 295 -12.48 -5.70 6.19
N LEU A 296 -12.69 -4.80 5.22
CA LEU A 296 -13.14 -3.43 5.44
C LEU A 296 -14.62 -3.32 5.82
N ARG A 297 -15.43 -4.28 5.37
CA ARG A 297 -16.87 -4.34 5.63
C ARG A 297 -17.21 -5.29 6.78
N GLU A 298 -16.28 -6.15 7.17
CA GLU A 298 -16.38 -7.09 8.31
C GLU A 298 -16.08 -6.39 9.64
N VAL A 299 -16.96 -5.47 10.06
CA VAL A 299 -17.05 -4.94 11.44
C VAL A 299 -18.51 -4.71 11.74
#